data_AF-A0A833J8G9-F1
#
_entry.id   AF-A0A833J8G9-F1
#
_cell.length_a   1.000
_cell.length_b   1.000
_cell.length_c   1.000
_cell.angle_alpha   90.00
_cell.angle_beta   90.00
_cell.angle_gamma   90.00
#
_symmetry.space_group_name_H-M   'P 1'
#
loop_
_entity.id
_entity.type
_entity.pdbx_description
1 polymer ?
#
loop_
_entity_poly.entity_id
_entity_poly.type
_entity_poly.pdbx_seq_one_letter_code
_entity_poly.pdbx_strand_id
1 'polypeptide(L)'
;MFSHIAALCDLWRGRRARSAVMASLQPFNASLRQVGEENPQSLNDPYLIGFLIASVSGLARDACPNIGSEGIGAVQLDVCGGLTGLPRAVLAERVVCLSLGEDGAFLLGCADAAAFHATLSAARGEACDVDEPGPAALEAQALWERFVERWTAGEAVRDALRF
;
A
#
# COMPACT_ATOMS: atom_id res chain seq x y z
N MET A 1 1.10 33.18 -0.15
CA MET A 1 1.05 32.94 -1.61
C MET A 1 2.00 31.83 -2.04
N PHE A 2 3.29 31.85 -1.65
CA PHE A 2 4.25 30.77 -1.97
C PHE A 2 3.85 29.37 -1.45
N SER A 3 3.22 29.26 -0.28
CA SER A 3 2.80 27.93 0.24
C SER A 3 1.70 27.27 -0.59
N HIS A 4 0.81 28.05 -1.20
CA HIS A 4 -0.30 27.51 -1.99
C HIS A 4 0.20 26.98 -3.34
N ILE A 5 1.19 27.65 -3.94
CA ILE A 5 1.83 27.17 -5.16
C ILE A 5 2.58 25.86 -4.88
N ALA A 6 3.29 25.78 -3.74
CA ALA A 6 3.96 24.55 -3.32
C ALA A 6 2.97 23.38 -3.13
N ALA A 7 1.86 23.61 -2.43
CA ALA A 7 0.78 22.64 -2.25
C ALA A 7 0.18 22.19 -3.59
N LEU A 8 -0.11 23.12 -4.51
CA LEU A 8 -0.64 22.80 -5.83
C LEU A 8 0.37 21.99 -6.68
N CYS A 9 1.65 22.36 -6.65
CA CYS A 9 2.71 21.59 -7.29
C CYS A 9 2.81 20.17 -6.68
N ASP A 10 2.62 20.05 -5.37
CA ASP A 10 2.67 18.77 -4.68
C ASP A 10 1.49 17.87 -5.07
N LEU A 11 0.29 18.42 -5.13
CA LEU A 11 -0.90 17.71 -5.62
C LEU A 11 -0.75 17.28 -7.09
N TRP A 12 -0.14 18.11 -7.93
CA TRP A 12 0.15 17.74 -9.33
C TRP A 12 1.15 16.58 -9.42
N ARG A 13 2.22 16.60 -8.60
CA ARG A 13 3.15 15.48 -8.47
C ARG A 13 2.44 14.22 -7.96
N GLY A 14 1.54 14.37 -6.99
CA GLY A 14 0.67 13.31 -6.49
C GLY A 14 -0.14 12.66 -7.61
N ARG A 15 -0.79 13.44 -8.49
CA ARG A 15 -1.53 12.87 -9.63
C ARG A 15 -0.64 12.04 -10.55
N ARG A 16 0.59 12.49 -10.82
CA ARG A 16 1.54 11.74 -11.66
C ARG A 16 2.02 10.47 -10.96
N ALA A 17 2.35 10.55 -9.67
CA ALA A 17 2.75 9.42 -8.86
C ALA A 17 1.64 8.36 -8.77
N ARG A 18 0.36 8.78 -8.63
CA ARG A 18 -0.79 7.87 -8.58
C ARG A 18 -0.82 6.89 -9.75
N SER A 19 -0.66 7.35 -10.99
CA SER A 19 -0.67 6.46 -12.16
C SER A 19 0.48 5.46 -12.13
N ALA A 20 1.68 5.88 -11.74
CA ALA A 20 2.83 4.98 -11.62
C ALA A 20 2.63 3.95 -10.51
N VAL A 21 2.11 4.36 -9.35
CA VAL A 21 1.79 3.45 -8.24
C VAL A 21 0.74 2.42 -8.66
N MET A 22 -0.34 2.84 -9.32
CA MET A 22 -1.37 1.91 -9.80
C MET A 22 -0.81 0.87 -10.78
N ALA A 23 0.06 1.29 -11.72
CA ALA A 23 0.73 0.37 -12.63
C ALA A 23 1.65 -0.61 -11.89
N SER A 24 2.32 -0.13 -10.84
CA SER A 24 3.19 -0.93 -9.97
C SER A 24 2.43 -2.00 -9.21
N LEU A 25 1.22 -1.67 -8.76
CA LEU A 25 0.38 -2.56 -7.96
C LEU A 25 -0.52 -3.45 -8.82
N GLN A 26 -0.61 -3.21 -10.12
CA GLN A 26 -1.47 -3.97 -11.04
C GLN A 26 -1.31 -5.49 -10.92
N PRO A 27 -0.09 -6.08 -10.85
CA PRO A 27 0.08 -7.53 -10.74
C PRO A 27 -0.59 -8.13 -9.49
N PHE A 28 -0.75 -7.32 -8.46
CA PHE A 28 -1.21 -7.74 -7.14
C PHE A 28 -2.71 -7.51 -6.91
N ASN A 29 -3.39 -6.78 -7.79
CA ASN A 29 -4.80 -6.43 -7.64
C ASN A 29 -5.74 -7.65 -7.66
N ALA A 30 -5.37 -8.72 -8.37
CA ALA A 30 -6.21 -9.91 -8.48
C ALA A 30 -6.35 -10.63 -7.13
N SER A 31 -5.25 -10.85 -6.41
CA SER A 31 -5.26 -11.50 -5.10
C SER A 31 -5.98 -10.64 -4.06
N LEU A 32 -5.74 -9.33 -4.04
CA LEU A 32 -6.43 -8.43 -3.11
C LEU A 32 -7.95 -8.40 -3.33
N ARG A 33 -8.40 -8.42 -4.59
CA ARG A 33 -9.82 -8.50 -4.92
C ARG A 33 -10.43 -9.82 -4.47
N GLN A 34 -9.74 -10.94 -4.67
CA GLN A 34 -10.20 -12.25 -4.18
C GLN A 34 -10.40 -12.23 -2.66
N VAL A 35 -9.47 -11.64 -1.90
CA VAL A 35 -9.62 -11.46 -0.45
C VAL A 35 -10.85 -10.63 -0.09
N GLY A 36 -11.12 -9.56 -0.83
CA GLY A 36 -12.33 -8.76 -0.66
C GLY A 36 -13.63 -9.50 -1.00
N GLU A 37 -13.61 -10.39 -2.00
CA GLU A 37 -14.75 -11.21 -2.39
C GLU A 37 -15.04 -12.31 -1.36
N GLU A 38 -14.01 -12.93 -0.80
CA GLU A 38 -14.12 -13.98 0.23
C GLU A 38 -14.53 -13.39 1.59
N ASN A 39 -13.95 -12.26 1.99
CA ASN A 39 -14.27 -11.58 3.24
C ASN A 39 -14.16 -10.05 3.08
N PRO A 40 -15.25 -9.34 2.79
CA PRO A 40 -15.24 -7.89 2.61
C PRO A 40 -14.70 -7.09 3.82
N GLN A 41 -14.80 -7.63 5.04
CA GLN A 41 -14.32 -6.96 6.24
C GLN A 41 -12.79 -6.95 6.35
N SER A 42 -12.12 -7.92 5.71
CA SER A 42 -10.65 -8.02 5.70
C SER A 42 -10.00 -6.80 5.04
N LEU A 43 -10.68 -6.16 4.07
CA LEU A 43 -10.21 -4.95 3.40
C LEU A 43 -10.12 -3.73 4.33
N ASN A 44 -10.75 -3.80 5.50
CA ASN A 44 -10.73 -2.75 6.51
C ASN A 44 -9.79 -3.09 7.69
N ASP A 45 -9.03 -4.17 7.61
CA ASP A 45 -8.14 -4.58 8.68
C ASP A 45 -6.98 -3.58 8.94
N PRO A 46 -6.63 -3.26 10.20
CA PRO A 46 -5.55 -2.34 10.52
C PRO A 46 -4.20 -2.70 9.88
N TYR A 47 -3.82 -3.98 9.88
CA TYR A 47 -2.55 -4.42 9.28
C TYR A 47 -2.57 -4.17 7.77
N LEU A 48 -3.65 -4.57 7.08
CA LEU A 48 -3.76 -4.38 5.63
C LEU A 48 -3.74 -2.88 5.27
N ILE A 49 -4.43 -2.04 6.04
CA ILE A 49 -4.41 -0.58 5.84
C ILE A 49 -2.98 -0.04 6.01
N GLY A 50 -2.27 -0.44 7.08
CA GLY A 50 -0.88 -0.04 7.29
C GLY A 50 0.03 -0.47 6.15
N PHE A 51 -0.09 -1.73 5.72
CA PHE A 51 0.68 -2.30 4.62
C PHE A 51 0.46 -1.56 3.30
N LEU A 52 -0.80 -1.33 2.91
CA LEU A 52 -1.13 -0.63 1.67
C LEU A 52 -0.67 0.82 1.70
N ILE A 53 -0.91 1.55 2.79
CA ILE A 53 -0.54 2.96 2.93
C ILE A 53 0.98 3.14 2.86
N ALA A 54 1.74 2.31 3.56
CA ALA A 54 3.20 2.36 3.53
C ALA A 54 3.77 1.94 2.16
N SER A 55 3.23 0.89 1.54
CA SER A 55 3.64 0.45 0.18
C SER A 55 3.40 1.55 -0.85
N VAL A 56 2.22 2.17 -0.84
CA VAL A 56 1.88 3.29 -1.72
C VAL A 56 2.81 4.49 -1.46
N SER A 57 3.21 4.73 -0.21
CA SER A 57 4.13 5.81 0.13
C SER A 57 5.52 5.60 -0.46
N GLY A 58 6.07 4.38 -0.36
CA GLY A 58 7.36 4.02 -0.95
C GLY A 58 7.33 4.21 -2.47
N LEU A 59 6.35 3.59 -3.12
CA LEU A 59 6.18 3.65 -4.57
C LEU A 59 5.94 5.07 -5.10
N ALA A 60 5.21 5.90 -4.35
CA ALA A 60 4.99 7.30 -4.73
C ALA A 60 6.29 8.11 -4.68
N ARG A 61 7.17 7.85 -3.70
CA ARG A 61 8.49 8.50 -3.60
C ARG A 61 9.43 8.05 -4.71
N ASP A 62 9.41 6.78 -5.09
CA ASP A 62 10.20 6.31 -6.25
C ASP A 62 9.74 6.99 -7.55
N ALA A 63 8.43 7.07 -7.75
CA ALA A 63 7.85 7.66 -8.95
C ALA A 63 8.04 9.19 -9.00
N CYS A 64 8.08 9.84 -7.84
CA CYS A 64 8.26 11.29 -7.73
C CYS A 64 9.07 11.66 -6.47
N PRO A 65 10.41 11.73 -6.55
CA PRO A 65 11.26 11.95 -5.37
C PRO A 65 11.02 13.26 -4.60
N ASN A 66 10.45 14.27 -5.27
CA ASN A 66 10.15 15.59 -4.70
C ASN A 66 8.67 15.75 -4.30
N ILE A 67 7.95 14.65 -4.11
CA ILE A 67 6.58 14.68 -3.58
C ILE A 67 6.62 14.96 -2.06
N GLY A 68 5.84 15.94 -1.64
CA GLY A 68 5.61 16.31 -0.24
C GLY A 68 4.50 15.48 0.40
N SER A 69 4.20 15.79 1.65
CA SER A 69 3.25 15.03 2.48
C SER A 69 1.81 15.13 1.97
N GLU A 70 1.40 16.28 1.42
CA GLU A 70 0.04 16.46 0.88
C GLU A 70 -0.16 15.63 -0.38
N GLY A 71 0.84 15.61 -1.26
CA GLY A 71 0.88 14.76 -2.45
C GLY A 71 0.86 13.28 -2.08
N ILE A 72 1.69 12.85 -1.14
CA ILE A 72 1.72 11.45 -0.65
C ILE A 72 0.37 11.06 -0.06
N GLY A 73 -0.19 11.88 0.83
CA GLY A 73 -1.50 11.64 1.44
C GLY A 73 -2.62 11.56 0.39
N ALA A 74 -2.55 12.39 -0.65
CA ALA A 74 -3.49 12.32 -1.76
C ALA A 74 -3.40 10.98 -2.50
N VAL A 75 -2.18 10.52 -2.83
CA VAL A 75 -1.95 9.25 -3.53
C VAL A 75 -2.36 8.06 -2.67
N GLN A 76 -1.96 8.03 -1.40
CA GLN A 76 -2.34 7.01 -0.41
C GLN A 76 -3.85 6.79 -0.41
N LEU A 77 -4.61 7.86 -0.19
CA LEU A 77 -6.05 7.76 -0.03
C LEU A 77 -6.78 7.41 -1.35
N ASP A 78 -6.26 7.90 -2.48
CA ASP A 78 -6.84 7.62 -3.80
C ASP A 78 -6.56 6.19 -4.27
N VAL A 79 -5.33 5.70 -4.10
CA VAL A 79 -4.93 4.35 -4.51
C VAL A 79 -5.54 3.33 -3.57
N CYS A 80 -5.35 3.48 -2.26
CA CYS A 80 -5.87 2.51 -1.29
C CYS A 80 -7.39 2.50 -1.26
N GLY A 81 -8.07 3.64 -1.45
CA GLY A 81 -9.52 3.67 -1.61
C GLY A 81 -9.99 2.95 -2.88
N GLY A 82 -9.24 3.05 -3.99
CA GLY A 82 -9.51 2.28 -5.20
C GLY A 82 -9.28 0.77 -5.04
N LEU A 83 -8.31 0.37 -4.21
CA LEU A 83 -7.99 -1.03 -3.94
C LEU A 83 -8.96 -1.69 -2.96
N THR A 84 -9.36 -0.98 -1.90
CA THR A 84 -10.20 -1.52 -0.81
C THR A 84 -11.68 -1.22 -1.00
N GLY A 85 -12.04 -0.30 -1.89
CA GLY A 85 -13.41 0.22 -2.02
C GLY A 85 -13.84 1.13 -0.86
N LEU A 86 -12.96 1.41 0.10
CA LEU A 86 -13.27 2.29 1.24
C LEU A 86 -13.35 3.75 0.81
N PRO A 87 -14.34 4.52 1.30
CA PRO A 87 -14.41 5.95 1.04
C PRO A 87 -13.16 6.69 1.56
N ARG A 88 -12.71 7.69 0.80
CA ARG A 88 -11.51 8.49 1.11
C ARG A 88 -11.50 9.03 2.55
N ALA A 89 -12.63 9.53 3.03
CA ALA A 89 -12.75 10.09 4.37
C ALA A 89 -12.61 9.01 5.46
N VAL A 90 -13.23 7.85 5.27
CA VAL A 90 -13.14 6.70 6.19
C VAL A 90 -11.70 6.21 6.29
N LEU A 91 -11.03 6.07 5.14
CA LEU A 91 -9.63 5.64 5.12
C LEU A 91 -8.71 6.66 5.81
N ALA A 92 -8.92 7.96 5.59
CA ALA A 92 -8.13 9.01 6.23
C ALA A 92 -8.28 9.01 7.76
N GLU A 93 -9.53 8.95 8.25
CA GLU A 93 -9.83 8.85 9.68
C GLU A 93 -9.16 7.61 10.28
N ARG A 94 -9.28 6.46 9.61
CA ARG A 94 -8.73 5.21 10.11
C ARG A 94 -7.20 5.24 10.19
N VAL A 95 -6.51 5.75 9.17
CA VAL A 95 -5.05 5.93 9.21
C VAL A 95 -4.64 6.82 10.38
N VAL A 96 -5.33 7.94 10.60
CA VAL A 96 -5.02 8.86 11.71
C VAL A 96 -5.25 8.18 13.05
N CYS A 97 -6.40 7.54 13.25
CA CYS A 97 -6.74 6.85 14.49
C CYS A 97 -5.76 5.71 14.82
N LEU A 98 -5.43 4.87 13.83
CA LEU A 98 -4.49 3.76 14.01
C LEU A 98 -3.06 4.25 14.26
N SER A 99 -2.64 5.31 13.57
CA SER A 99 -1.31 5.89 13.76
C SER A 99 -1.16 6.55 15.13
N LEU A 100 -2.13 7.36 15.55
CA LEU A 100 -2.10 8.05 16.85
C LEU A 100 -2.31 7.08 18.03
N GLY A 101 -3.06 6.01 17.80
CA GLY A 101 -3.26 4.95 18.78
C GLY A 101 -2.09 3.95 18.87
N GLU A 102 -1.06 4.11 18.04
CA GLU A 102 0.07 3.18 17.93
C GLU A 102 -0.39 1.72 17.77
N ASP A 103 -1.43 1.50 16.95
CA ASP A 103 -2.01 0.18 16.75
C ASP A 103 -0.95 -0.80 16.23
N GLY A 104 -0.72 -1.88 16.97
CA GLY A 104 0.38 -2.81 16.69
C GLY A 104 0.24 -3.54 15.36
N ALA A 105 -0.99 -3.86 14.93
CA ALA A 105 -1.23 -4.51 13.66
C ALA A 105 -0.95 -3.53 12.50
N PHE A 106 -1.42 -2.29 12.62
CA PHE A 106 -1.12 -1.22 11.66
C PHE A 106 0.38 -0.94 11.52
N LEU A 107 1.09 -0.82 12.64
CA LEU A 107 2.55 -0.60 12.63
C LEU A 107 3.31 -1.78 12.03
N LEU A 108 2.89 -3.01 12.33
CA LEU A 108 3.47 -4.21 11.72
C LEU A 108 3.26 -4.21 10.19
N GLY A 109 2.06 -3.88 9.73
CA GLY A 109 1.77 -3.74 8.30
C GLY A 109 2.67 -2.69 7.63
N CYS A 110 2.89 -1.55 8.29
CA CYS A 110 3.80 -0.52 7.81
C CYS A 110 5.25 -1.00 7.71
N ALA A 111 5.72 -1.80 8.68
CA ALA A 111 7.06 -2.37 8.67
C ALA A 111 7.23 -3.42 7.55
N ASP A 112 6.26 -4.32 7.39
CA ASP A 112 6.30 -5.36 6.35
C ASP A 112 6.20 -4.77 4.94
N ALA A 113 5.50 -3.65 4.78
CA ALA A 113 5.49 -2.90 3.53
C ALA A 113 6.88 -2.38 3.11
N ALA A 114 7.77 -2.10 4.06
CA ALA A 114 9.14 -1.70 3.74
C ALA A 114 9.93 -2.86 3.12
N ALA A 115 9.73 -4.09 3.61
CA ALA A 115 10.34 -5.28 3.02
C ALA A 115 9.79 -5.53 1.61
N PHE A 116 8.47 -5.49 1.44
CA PHE A 116 7.83 -5.61 0.13
C PHE A 116 8.33 -4.55 -0.87
N HIS A 117 8.44 -3.29 -0.43
CA HIS A 117 8.91 -2.18 -1.26
C HIS A 117 10.36 -2.37 -1.73
N ALA A 118 11.25 -2.84 -0.84
CA ALA A 118 12.63 -3.15 -1.19
C ALA A 118 12.73 -4.24 -2.27
N THR A 119 11.97 -5.33 -2.10
CA THR A 119 11.95 -6.43 -3.06
C THR A 119 11.36 -6.02 -4.41
N LEU A 120 10.25 -5.25 -4.41
CA LEU A 120 9.64 -4.75 -5.64
C LEU A 120 10.55 -3.76 -6.38
N SER A 121 11.34 -2.98 -5.64
CA SER A 121 12.35 -2.09 -6.21
C SER A 121 13.49 -2.87 -6.87
N ALA A 122 13.96 -3.95 -6.23
CA ALA A 122 14.98 -4.84 -6.81
C ALA A 122 14.47 -5.52 -8.10
N ALA A 123 13.22 -5.98 -8.10
CA ALA A 123 12.58 -6.59 -9.28
C ALA A 123 12.55 -5.69 -10.51
N ARG A 124 12.41 -4.37 -10.33
CA ARG A 124 12.48 -3.41 -11.44
C ARG A 124 13.88 -3.26 -12.00
N GLY A 125 14.90 -3.44 -11.18
CA GLY A 125 16.28 -3.50 -11.64
C GLY A 125 16.52 -4.73 -12.52
N GLU A 126 15.93 -5.87 -12.15
CA GLU A 126 16.05 -7.14 -12.90
C GLU A 126 15.28 -7.15 -14.23
N ALA A 127 14.10 -6.52 -14.27
CA ALA A 127 13.23 -6.49 -15.45
C ALA A 127 13.83 -5.76 -16.66
N CYS A 128 14.94 -5.02 -16.50
CA CYS A 128 15.68 -4.47 -17.63
C CYS A 128 16.42 -5.54 -18.46
N ASP A 129 16.59 -6.77 -17.93
CA ASP A 129 17.50 -7.76 -18.51
C ASP A 129 16.81 -9.03 -19.07
N VAL A 130 15.52 -9.30 -18.82
CA VAL A 130 14.85 -10.58 -19.20
C VAL A 130 13.32 -10.45 -19.42
N ASP A 131 12.73 -11.27 -20.33
CA ASP A 131 11.27 -11.37 -20.60
C ASP A 131 10.46 -12.15 -19.53
N GLU A 132 11.14 -12.91 -18.66
CA GLU A 132 10.52 -13.70 -17.59
C GLU A 132 10.67 -12.99 -16.23
N PRO A 133 9.72 -13.14 -15.28
CA PRO A 133 9.82 -12.52 -13.97
C PRO A 133 11.06 -13.04 -13.23
N GLY A 134 11.97 -12.11 -12.91
CA GLY A 134 13.17 -12.39 -12.13
C GLY A 134 12.87 -12.85 -10.70
N PRO A 135 13.89 -13.39 -9.99
CA PRO A 135 13.72 -13.89 -8.63
C PRO A 135 13.15 -12.85 -7.66
N ALA A 136 13.50 -11.57 -7.79
CA ALA A 136 12.93 -10.53 -6.94
C ALA A 136 11.46 -10.23 -7.27
N ALA A 137 11.04 -10.39 -8.53
CA ALA A 137 9.62 -10.25 -8.89
C ALA A 137 8.77 -11.36 -8.25
N LEU A 138 9.28 -12.59 -8.26
CA LEU A 138 8.64 -13.73 -7.59
C LEU A 138 8.63 -13.57 -6.08
N GLU A 139 9.71 -13.07 -5.49
CA GLU A 139 9.77 -12.80 -4.04
C GLU A 139 8.79 -11.68 -3.64
N ALA A 140 8.66 -10.61 -4.43
CA ALA A 140 7.68 -9.56 -4.18
C ALA A 140 6.25 -10.10 -4.25
N GLN A 141 5.95 -10.98 -5.20
CA GLN A 141 4.68 -11.69 -5.29
C GLN A 141 4.43 -12.58 -4.07
N ALA A 142 5.41 -13.40 -3.68
CA ALA A 142 5.28 -14.27 -2.52
C ALA A 142 5.12 -13.49 -1.20
N LEU A 143 5.80 -12.35 -1.06
CA LEU A 143 5.61 -11.46 0.09
C LEU A 143 4.20 -10.88 0.09
N TRP A 144 3.74 -10.33 -1.04
CA TRP A 144 2.38 -9.80 -1.16
C TRP A 144 1.33 -10.87 -0.83
N GLU A 145 1.44 -12.05 -1.44
CA GLU A 145 0.55 -13.18 -1.19
C GLU A 145 0.61 -13.59 0.27
N ARG A 146 1.77 -13.80 0.88
CA ARG A 146 1.88 -14.13 2.31
C ARG A 146 1.20 -13.08 3.21
N PHE A 147 1.35 -11.80 2.89
CA PHE A 147 0.79 -10.71 3.69
C PHE A 147 -0.73 -10.55 3.51
N VAL A 148 -1.25 -10.88 2.33
CA VAL A 148 -2.68 -10.83 2.00
C VAL A 148 -3.40 -12.14 2.36
N GLU A 149 -2.77 -13.31 2.20
CA GLU A 149 -3.26 -14.66 2.50
C GLU A 149 -3.32 -14.98 4.01
N ARG A 150 -2.56 -14.27 4.86
CA ARG A 150 -2.72 -14.37 6.32
C ARG A 150 -4.18 -14.15 6.77
N TRP A 151 -4.99 -13.51 5.92
CA TRP A 151 -6.39 -13.18 6.15
C TRP A 151 -7.40 -14.12 5.46
N THR A 152 -7.01 -14.89 4.44
CA THR A 152 -7.87 -15.93 3.82
C THR A 152 -7.84 -17.24 4.61
N ALA A 153 -6.73 -17.53 5.30
CA ALA A 153 -6.55 -18.76 6.09
C ALA A 153 -7.18 -18.74 7.51
N GLY A 154 -7.85 -17.64 7.91
CA GLY A 154 -8.54 -17.53 9.20
C GLY A 154 -7.63 -17.33 10.43
N GLU A 155 -6.36 -16.99 10.24
CA GLU A 155 -5.39 -16.79 11.34
C GLU A 155 -5.64 -15.50 12.14
N ALA A 156 -6.24 -14.50 11.52
CA ALA A 156 -6.69 -13.26 12.16
C ALA A 156 -7.62 -13.46 13.36
N VAL A 157 -8.46 -14.51 13.33
CA VAL A 157 -9.41 -14.81 14.42
C VAL A 157 -8.67 -15.37 15.65
N ARG A 158 -7.47 -15.93 15.48
CA ARG A 158 -6.71 -16.55 16.59
C ARG A 158 -5.85 -15.57 17.37
N ASP A 159 -5.31 -14.54 16.72
CA ASP A 159 -4.48 -13.53 17.38
C ASP A 159 -5.33 -12.45 18.10
N ALA A 160 -6.54 -12.14 17.59
CA ALA A 160 -7.47 -11.21 18.23
C ALA A 160 -8.12 -11.74 19.54
N LEU A 161 -8.02 -13.05 19.81
CA LEU A 161 -8.54 -13.69 21.02
C LEU A 161 -7.45 -13.96 22.07
N ARG A 162 -6.23 -13.47 21.86
CA ARG A 162 -5.09 -13.67 22.78
C ARG A 162 -4.70 -12.44 23.59
N PHE A 163 -5.53 -11.40 23.61
CA PHE A 163 -5.38 -10.25 24.49
C PHE A 163 -6.66 -9.99 25.28
#